data_AF-A0A0D6Z6V3-F1
#
_entry.id   AF-A0A0D6Z6V3-F1
#
_cell.length_a   1.000
_cell.length_b   1.000
_cell.length_c   1.000
_cell.angle_alpha   90.00
_cell.angle_beta   90.00
_cell.angle_gamma   90.00
#
_symmetry.space_group_name_H-M   'P 1'
#
loop_
_entity.id
_entity.type
_entity.pdbx_description
1 polymer ?
#
loop_
_entity_poly.entity_id
_entity_poly.type
_entity_poly.pdbx_seq_one_letter_code
_entity_poly.pdbx_strand_id
1 'polypeptide(L)'
;MKERLHGFAIIGALFIFAGGILTFKSVSFGTSMAESWLVSQGGADSGHYQIVITSYINTFLVAGGVMLGFGLLLTTLITYKLIKPNEETKHG
;
A
#
# COMPACT_ATOMS: atom_id res chain seq x y z
N MET A 1 -14.67 16.56 -16.57
CA MET A 1 -13.58 15.56 -16.67
C MET A 1 -12.44 15.84 -15.67
N LYS A 2 -11.97 17.09 -15.54
CA LYS A 2 -10.93 17.49 -14.57
C LYS A 2 -11.28 17.18 -13.10
N GLU A 3 -12.52 17.42 -12.66
CA GLU A 3 -12.95 17.09 -11.29
C GLU A 3 -12.86 15.60 -10.95
N ARG A 4 -13.16 14.72 -11.92
CA ARG A 4 -13.01 13.27 -11.76
C ARG A 4 -11.53 12.88 -11.64
N LEU A 5 -10.64 13.52 -12.41
CA LEU A 5 -9.19 13.29 -12.30
C LEU A 5 -8.64 13.75 -10.94
N HIS A 6 -9.12 14.86 -10.39
CA HIS A 6 -8.77 15.28 -9.02
C HIS A 6 -9.21 14.25 -7.97
N GLY A 7 -10.42 13.70 -8.10
CA GLY A 7 -10.88 12.62 -7.21
C GLY A 7 -9.95 11.42 -7.23
N PHE A 8 -9.52 10.98 -8.42
CA PHE A 8 -8.56 9.88 -8.54
C PHE A 8 -7.17 10.22 -7.98
N ALA A 9 -6.71 11.47 -8.09
CA ALA A 9 -5.45 11.90 -7.50
C ALA A 9 -5.48 11.81 -5.96
N ILE A 10 -6.60 12.21 -5.34
CA ILE A 10 -6.80 12.09 -3.89
C ILE A 10 -6.81 10.62 -3.47
N ILE A 11 -7.49 9.76 -4.22
CA ILE A 11 -7.49 8.31 -3.97
C ILE A 11 -6.06 7.76 -4.08
N GLY A 12 -5.31 8.13 -5.12
CA GLY A 12 -3.91 7.74 -5.27
C GLY A 12 -3.05 8.16 -4.08
N ALA A 13 -3.21 9.39 -3.59
CA ALA A 13 -2.53 9.86 -2.40
C ALA A 13 -2.89 9.04 -1.15
N LEU A 14 -4.16 8.70 -0.96
CA LEU A 14 -4.60 7.84 0.15
C LEU A 14 -3.96 6.44 0.07
N PHE A 15 -3.88 5.85 -1.13
CA PHE A 15 -3.20 4.58 -1.36
C PHE A 15 -1.71 4.65 -1.04
N ILE A 16 -1.03 5.74 -1.41
CA ILE A 16 0.38 5.96 -1.06
C ILE A 16 0.56 6.06 0.45
N PHE A 17 -0.26 6.88 1.13
CA PHE A 17 -0.17 7.06 2.58
C PHE A 17 -0.45 5.75 3.33
N ALA A 18 -1.55 5.09 3.01
CA ALA A 18 -1.92 3.84 3.66
C ALA A 18 -0.93 2.70 3.32
N GLY A 19 -0.45 2.62 2.07
CA GLY A 19 0.55 1.64 1.64
C GLY A 19 1.91 1.87 2.30
N GLY A 20 2.29 3.13 2.47
CA GLY A 20 3.47 3.54 3.24
C GLY A 20 3.37 3.10 4.69
N ILE A 21 2.26 3.43 5.37
CA ILE A 21 2.04 3.00 6.76
C ILE A 21 2.14 1.48 6.88
N LEU A 22 1.48 0.73 5.99
CA LEU A 22 1.48 -0.73 6.03
C LEU A 22 2.89 -1.32 5.81
N THR A 23 3.66 -0.75 4.88
CA THR A 23 5.04 -1.15 4.58
C THR A 23 5.97 -0.87 5.76
N PHE A 24 5.99 0.37 6.26
CA PHE A 24 6.92 0.81 7.31
C PHE A 24 6.56 0.26 8.70
N LYS A 25 5.27 -0.01 8.95
CA LYS A 25 4.79 -0.62 10.20
C LYS A 25 4.49 -2.11 10.06
N SER A 26 4.93 -2.75 8.98
CA SER A 26 4.74 -4.18 8.71
C SER A 26 5.21 -5.07 9.88
N VAL A 27 6.35 -4.73 10.49
CA VAL A 27 6.87 -5.43 11.68
C VAL A 27 5.89 -5.30 12.85
N SER A 28 5.43 -4.09 13.17
CA SER A 28 4.51 -3.85 14.28
C SER A 28 3.17 -4.56 14.08
N PHE A 29 2.60 -4.50 12.87
CA PHE A 29 1.35 -5.19 12.55
C PHE A 29 1.53 -6.71 12.56
N GLY A 30 2.63 -7.20 11.97
CA GLY A 30 2.94 -8.62 11.94
C GLY A 30 3.14 -9.21 13.34
N THR A 31 3.85 -8.51 14.22
CA THR A 31 4.01 -8.90 15.63
C THR A 31 2.66 -8.92 16.36
N SER A 32 1.86 -7.86 16.24
CA SER A 32 0.54 -7.81 16.92
C SER A 32 -0.39 -8.95 16.47
N MET A 33 -0.38 -9.29 15.19
CA MET A 33 -1.20 -10.37 14.65
C MET A 33 -0.64 -11.75 15.06
N ALA A 34 0.68 -11.90 15.12
CA ALA A 34 1.33 -13.10 15.62
C ALA A 34 1.07 -13.32 17.12
N GLU A 35 1.10 -12.27 17.94
CA GLU A 35 0.77 -12.33 19.37
C GLU A 35 -0.69 -12.71 19.60
N SER A 36 -1.62 -12.12 18.85
CA SER A 36 -3.04 -12.48 18.92
C SER A 36 -3.26 -13.95 18.55
N TRP A 37 -2.59 -14.42 17.50
CA TRP A 37 -2.60 -15.82 17.11
C TRP A 37 -1.98 -16.71 18.21
N LEU A 38 -0.86 -16.32 18.82
CA LEU A 38 -0.20 -17.07 19.89
C LEU A 38 -1.10 -17.25 21.12
N VAL A 39 -1.78 -16.18 21.54
CA VAL A 39 -2.77 -16.22 22.63
C VAL A 39 -3.92 -17.16 22.28
N SER A 40 -4.37 -17.17 21.03
CA SER A 40 -5.45 -18.07 20.58
C SER A 40 -5.05 -19.55 20.58
N GLN A 41 -3.76 -19.86 20.42
CA GLN A 41 -3.23 -21.21 20.44
C GLN A 41 -2.89 -21.70 21.86
N GLY A 42 -2.86 -20.81 22.86
CA GLY A 42 -2.43 -21.15 24.22
C GLY A 42 -0.91 -21.35 24.35
N GLY A 43 -0.14 -20.94 23.34
CA GLY A 43 1.31 -21.10 23.25
C GLY A 43 1.75 -21.78 21.95
N ALA A 44 3.02 -21.58 21.60
CA ALA A 44 3.66 -22.23 20.47
C ALA A 44 5.16 -22.40 20.76
N ASP A 45 5.78 -23.42 20.19
CA ASP A 45 7.24 -23.52 20.19
C ASP A 45 7.86 -22.32 19.46
N SER A 46 9.04 -21.89 19.91
CA SER A 46 9.75 -20.72 19.39
C SER A 46 9.97 -20.78 17.87
N GLY A 47 10.26 -21.98 17.32
CA GLY A 47 10.45 -22.15 15.89
C GLY A 47 9.15 -21.94 15.10
N HIS A 48 8.03 -22.44 15.62
CA HIS A 48 6.73 -22.27 14.98
C HIS A 48 6.23 -20.82 15.06
N TYR A 49 6.42 -20.17 16.21
CA TYR A 49 6.10 -18.75 16.39
C TYR A 49 6.91 -17.85 15.43
N GLN A 50 8.21 -18.12 15.26
CA GLN A 50 9.06 -17.37 14.35
C GLN A 50 8.59 -17.46 12.89
N ILE A 51 8.11 -18.63 12.44
CA ILE A 51 7.56 -18.78 11.09
C ILE A 51 6.29 -17.94 10.92
N VAL A 52 5.39 -17.98 11.91
CA VAL A 52 4.11 -17.26 11.85
C VAL A 52 4.31 -15.75 11.87
N ILE A 53 5.16 -15.23 12.77
CA ILE A 53 5.46 -13.79 12.83
C ILE A 53 6.11 -13.30 11.53
N THR A 54 7.10 -14.01 10.99
CA THR A 54 7.72 -13.64 9.71
C THR A 54 6.72 -13.69 8.56
N SER A 55 5.80 -14.65 8.56
CA SER A 55 4.73 -14.74 7.56
C SER A 55 3.80 -13.52 7.60
N TYR A 56 3.35 -13.11 8.79
CA TYR A 56 2.51 -11.91 8.92
C TYR A 56 3.25 -10.64 8.53
N ILE A 57 4.51 -10.47 8.97
CA ILE A 57 5.34 -9.32 8.60
C ILE A 57 5.48 -9.22 7.07
N ASN A 58 5.83 -10.33 6.42
CA ASN A 58 5.97 -10.36 4.97
C ASN A 58 4.65 -10.08 4.26
N THR A 59 3.52 -10.54 4.79
CA THR A 59 2.20 -10.27 4.22
C THR A 59 1.90 -8.77 4.23
N PHE A 60 2.11 -8.09 5.36
CA PHE A 60 1.91 -6.64 5.46
C PHE A 60 2.92 -5.86 4.61
N LEU A 61 4.17 -6.32 4.52
CA LEU A 61 5.20 -5.70 3.69
C LEU A 61 4.85 -5.78 2.21
N VAL A 62 4.46 -6.97 1.72
CA VAL A 62 4.08 -7.18 0.31
C VAL A 62 2.79 -6.43 -0.01
N ALA A 63 1.76 -6.54 0.83
CA ALA A 63 0.50 -5.83 0.62
C ALA A 63 0.70 -4.31 0.61
N GLY A 64 1.49 -3.79 1.56
CA GLY A 64 1.85 -2.38 1.63
C GLY A 64 2.62 -1.91 0.40
N GLY A 65 3.61 -2.71 -0.04
CA GLY A 65 4.44 -2.42 -1.21
C GLY A 65 3.62 -2.39 -2.50
N VAL A 66 2.73 -3.37 -2.71
CA VAL A 66 1.81 -3.39 -3.85
C VAL A 66 0.88 -2.18 -3.82
N MET A 67 0.32 -1.86 -2.66
CA MET A 67 -0.62 -0.74 -2.52
C MET A 67 0.07 0.61 -2.74
N LEU A 68 1.29 0.78 -2.23
CA LEU A 68 2.12 1.96 -2.44
C LEU A 68 2.53 2.09 -3.91
N GLY A 69 3.01 1.00 -4.52
CA GLY A 69 3.41 0.97 -5.93
C GLY A 69 2.25 1.31 -6.86
N PHE A 70 1.07 0.72 -6.61
CA PHE A 70 -0.14 1.04 -7.36
C PHE A 70 -0.57 2.50 -7.16
N GLY A 71 -0.53 3.02 -5.92
CA GLY A 71 -0.84 4.41 -5.62
C GLY A 71 0.08 5.40 -6.33
N LEU A 72 1.39 5.12 -6.38
CA LEU A 72 2.36 5.92 -7.14
C LEU A 72 2.06 5.88 -8.64
N LEU A 73 1.89 4.69 -9.22
CA LEU A 73 1.60 4.54 -10.65
C LEU A 73 0.33 5.29 -11.06
N LEU A 74 -0.75 5.13 -10.29
CA LEU A 74 -2.02 5.80 -10.53
C LEU A 74 -1.85 7.33 -10.48
N THR A 75 -1.19 7.84 -9.45
CA THR A 75 -0.95 9.29 -9.27
C THR A 75 -0.08 9.85 -10.39
N THR A 76 0.97 9.15 -10.82
CA THR A 76 1.83 9.55 -11.94
C THR A 76 1.07 9.62 -13.25
N LEU A 77 0.26 8.60 -13.58
CA LEU A 77 -0.53 8.57 -14.82
C LEU A 77 -1.56 9.71 -14.87
N ILE A 78 -2.23 9.98 -13.76
CA ILE A 78 -3.21 11.07 -13.64
C ILE A 78 -2.51 12.42 -13.83
N THR A 79 -1.39 12.62 -13.15
CA THR A 79 -0.61 13.87 -13.21
C THR A 79 -0.08 14.11 -14.62
N TYR A 80 0.46 13.07 -15.28
CA TYR A 80 0.89 13.15 -16.67
C TYR A 80 -0.26 13.59 -17.60
N LYS A 81 -1.45 13.01 -17.43
CA LYS A 81 -2.63 13.34 -18.23
C LYS A 81 -3.19 14.75 -17.92
N LEU A 82 -3.00 15.25 -16.70
CA LEU A 82 -3.37 16.61 -16.30
C LEU A 82 -2.41 17.68 -16.84
N ILE A 83 -1.11 17.35 -16.96
CA ILE A 83 -0.06 18.25 -17.49
C ILE A 83 -0.05 18.26 -19.03
N LYS A 84 -0.47 17.17 -19.68
CA LYS A 84 -0.54 17.04 -21.15
C LYS A 84 -1.95 17.22 -21.78
N PRO A 85 -2.74 18.29 -21.50
CA PRO A 85 -4.03 18.47 -22.15
C PRO A 85 -4.01 19.33 -23.44
N ASN A 86 -2.88 19.91 -23.88
CA ASN A 86 -2.91 21.03 -24.86
C ASN A 86 -1.85 21.04 -25.99
N GLU A 87 -1.21 19.93 -26.35
CA GLU A 87 -0.25 19.93 -27.48
C GLU A 87 -0.86 19.53 -28.84
N GLU A 88 -2.08 19.00 -28.89
CA GLU A 88 -2.69 18.54 -30.16
C GLU A 88 -3.65 19.54 -30.83
N THR A 89 -3.85 20.75 -30.29
CA THR A 89 -4.78 21.75 -30.85
C THR A 89 -4.13 23.03 -31.36
N LYS A 90 -2.81 23.03 -31.65
CA LYS A 90 -2.13 24.20 -32.25
C LYS A 90 -1.64 24.02 -33.69
N HIS A 91 -1.88 22.86 -34.32
CA HIS A 91 -1.54 22.62 -35.72
C HIS A 91 -2.69 21.92 -36.47
N GLY A 92 -3.84 22.58 -36.56
CA GLY A 92 -4.96 22.22 -37.43
C GLY A 92 -5.61 23.48 -37.98
#